data_AF-A0A0M4AYB1-F1
#
_entry.id   AF-A0A0M4AYB1-F1
#
_cell.length_a   1.000
_cell.length_b   1.000
_cell.length_c   1.000
_cell.angle_alpha   90.00
_cell.angle_beta   90.00
_cell.angle_gamma   90.00
#
_symmetry.space_group_name_H-M   'P 1'
#
loop_
_entity.id
_entity.type
_entity.pdbx_description
1 polymer ?
#
loop_
_entity_poly.entity_id
_entity_poly.type
_entity_poly.pdbx_seq_one_letter_code
_entity_poly.pdbx_strand_id
1 'polypeptide(L)'
;SLSSDSRPPRLFRLRVELLQGSPLLSCETLDTGISISSAIVTRLGPSHRYIILGGYKADSQKRMECSTVILDEKGIQFETSEPPKWTPDILHSRTWFGGSIGDGSILLAVPTEGRPAQPDMHYFYLVSFQTEEGGKAEEGTMGCSQESTDYDDSTPLEDSEELYFGREPHELEDSSEGEGD
;
A
#
# COMPACT_ATOMS: atom_id res chain seq x y z
N SER A 1 10.02 -27.10 -19.97
CA SER A 1 10.28 -25.66 -19.86
C SER A 1 9.14 -25.02 -19.06
N LEU A 2 9.31 -24.85 -17.74
CA LEU A 2 8.32 -24.17 -16.89
C LEU A 2 8.77 -22.72 -16.66
N SER A 3 8.38 -21.84 -17.57
CA SER A 3 8.35 -20.39 -17.36
C SER A 3 7.48 -19.85 -18.49
N SER A 4 6.16 -19.94 -18.31
CA SER A 4 5.27 -19.15 -19.13
C SER A 4 5.14 -17.83 -18.39
N ASP A 5 5.81 -16.78 -18.89
CA ASP A 5 5.63 -15.38 -18.46
C ASP A 5 4.25 -14.86 -18.92
N SER A 6 3.20 -15.67 -18.70
CA SER A 6 1.83 -15.37 -19.12
C SER A 6 1.06 -14.74 -17.98
N ARG A 7 0.49 -13.56 -18.22
CA ARG A 7 -0.54 -12.95 -17.38
C ARG A 7 -1.86 -13.03 -18.15
N PRO A 8 -2.69 -14.07 -17.95
CA PRO A 8 -3.93 -14.19 -18.71
C PRO A 8 -4.85 -13.00 -18.36
N PRO A 9 -5.45 -12.30 -19.34
CA PRO A 9 -6.39 -11.20 -19.11
C PRO A 9 -7.78 -11.73 -18.68
N ARG A 10 -7.83 -12.75 -17.81
CA ARG A 10 -9.07 -13.37 -17.34
C ARG A 10 -9.56 -12.64 -16.12
N LEU A 11 -10.79 -12.14 -16.20
CA LEU A 11 -11.45 -11.53 -15.07
C LEU A 11 -12.53 -12.48 -14.56
N PHE A 12 -12.58 -12.68 -13.24
CA PHE A 12 -13.58 -13.53 -12.62
C PHE A 12 -14.54 -12.69 -11.79
N ARG A 13 -15.83 -12.89 -11.98
CA ARG A 13 -16.88 -12.32 -11.14
C ARG A 13 -17.38 -13.40 -10.19
N LEU A 14 -17.06 -13.26 -8.91
CA LEU A 14 -17.62 -14.09 -7.85
C LEU A 14 -18.84 -13.37 -7.25
N ARG A 15 -20.02 -13.99 -7.35
CA ARG A 15 -21.23 -13.53 -6.71
C ARG A 15 -21.49 -14.38 -5.47
N VAL A 16 -21.72 -13.71 -4.35
CA VAL A 16 -21.98 -14.30 -3.04
C VAL A 16 -23.37 -13.87 -2.58
N GLU A 17 -24.27 -14.81 -2.35
CA GLU A 17 -25.60 -14.56 -1.79
C GLU A 17 -25.69 -15.17 -0.39
N LEU A 18 -26.04 -14.34 0.60
CA LEU A 18 -26.13 -14.74 2.00
C LEU A 18 -27.55 -15.25 2.31
N LEU A 19 -27.75 -16.57 2.20
CA LEU A 19 -29.01 -17.23 2.54
C LEU A 19 -28.96 -17.77 3.98
N GLN A 20 -30.13 -18.00 4.58
CA GLN A 20 -30.19 -18.65 5.89
C GLN A 20 -29.68 -20.10 5.79
N GLY A 21 -28.73 -20.47 6.65
CA GLY A 21 -28.10 -21.78 6.66
C GLY A 21 -26.72 -21.79 5.99
N SER A 22 -26.62 -21.44 4.71
CA SER A 22 -25.35 -21.41 3.97
C SER A 22 -25.35 -20.38 2.83
N PRO A 23 -24.19 -19.76 2.53
CA PRO A 23 -24.08 -18.86 1.38
C PRO A 23 -24.12 -19.62 0.05
N LEU A 24 -24.74 -19.01 -0.96
CA LEU A 24 -24.69 -19.47 -2.34
C LEU A 24 -23.58 -18.72 -3.09
N LEU A 25 -22.71 -19.47 -3.77
CA LEU A 25 -21.59 -18.93 -4.56
C LEU A 25 -21.81 -19.23 -6.04
N SER A 26 -21.59 -18.24 -6.89
CA SER A 26 -21.50 -18.42 -8.34
C SER A 26 -20.30 -17.66 -8.92
N CYS A 27 -19.61 -18.27 -9.87
CA CYS A 27 -18.43 -17.69 -10.51
C CYS A 27 -18.63 -17.66 -12.02
N GLU A 28 -18.39 -16.50 -12.60
CA GLU A 28 -18.43 -16.27 -14.05
C GLU A 28 -17.07 -15.75 -14.53
N THR A 29 -16.66 -16.18 -15.71
CA THR A 29 -15.49 -15.61 -16.39
C THR A 29 -15.97 -14.50 -17.31
N LEU A 30 -15.38 -13.32 -17.17
CA LEU A 30 -15.62 -12.15 -18.01
C LEU A 30 -14.47 -11.99 -19.00
N ASP A 31 -14.79 -11.68 -20.25
CA ASP A 31 -13.82 -11.51 -21.34
C ASP A 31 -13.16 -10.11 -21.35
N THR A 32 -13.47 -9.26 -20.37
CA THR A 32 -13.04 -7.85 -20.28
C THR A 32 -11.82 -7.61 -19.39
N GLY A 33 -11.05 -8.65 -19.04
CA GLY A 33 -9.91 -8.50 -18.13
C GLY A 33 -8.69 -7.80 -18.74
N ILE A 34 -7.74 -7.42 -17.88
CA ILE A 34 -6.46 -6.82 -18.28
C ILE A 34 -5.32 -7.76 -17.87
N SER A 35 -4.37 -7.98 -18.77
CA SER A 35 -3.15 -8.76 -18.53
C SER A 35 -2.16 -7.96 -17.67
N ILE A 36 -2.26 -8.07 -16.35
CA ILE A 36 -1.43 -7.34 -15.37
C ILE A 36 -1.16 -8.18 -14.12
N SER A 37 -0.05 -7.89 -13.43
CA SER A 37 0.21 -8.38 -12.08
C SER A 37 0.69 -7.25 -11.16
N SER A 38 0.39 -7.35 -9.86
CA SER A 38 0.84 -6.42 -8.81
C SER A 38 0.49 -4.95 -9.07
N ALA A 39 -0.65 -4.69 -9.71
CA ALA A 39 -1.13 -3.34 -9.94
C ALA A 39 -1.68 -2.71 -8.66
N ILE A 40 -1.66 -1.39 -8.59
CA ILE A 40 -2.16 -0.61 -7.46
C ILE A 40 -3.53 -0.05 -7.85
N VAL A 41 -4.50 -0.18 -6.95
CA VAL A 41 -5.87 0.31 -7.16
C VAL A 41 -6.19 1.39 -6.14
N THR A 42 -6.67 2.55 -6.60
CA THR A 42 -7.17 3.63 -5.74
C THR A 42 -8.58 4.04 -6.15
N ARG A 43 -9.41 4.50 -5.22
CA ARG A 43 -10.80 4.92 -5.47
C ARG A 43 -10.86 6.43 -5.69
N LEU A 44 -11.64 6.90 -6.65
CA LEU A 44 -11.73 8.33 -7.03
C LEU A 44 -12.85 9.13 -6.31
N GLY A 45 -13.52 8.52 -5.34
CA GLY A 45 -14.63 9.15 -4.63
C GLY A 45 -15.65 8.15 -4.11
N PRO A 46 -16.86 8.61 -3.74
CA PRO A 46 -17.92 7.76 -3.20
C PRO A 46 -18.58 6.86 -4.25
N SER A 47 -18.47 7.18 -5.55
CA SER A 47 -18.91 6.27 -6.61
C SER A 47 -18.00 5.05 -6.72
N HIS A 48 -18.46 4.00 -7.40
CA HIS A 48 -17.63 2.81 -7.68
C HIS A 48 -16.71 3.04 -8.89
N ARG A 49 -15.90 4.10 -8.81
CA ARG A 49 -14.89 4.47 -9.80
C ARG A 49 -13.50 4.36 -9.20
N TYR A 50 -12.63 3.67 -9.92
CA TYR A 50 -11.28 3.31 -9.46
C TYR A 50 -10.25 3.62 -10.54
N ILE A 51 -9.01 3.82 -10.14
CA ILE A 51 -7.85 3.86 -11.03
C ILE A 51 -6.99 2.63 -10.76
N ILE A 52 -6.61 1.95 -11.84
CA ILE A 52 -5.55 0.94 -11.86
C ILE A 52 -4.28 1.57 -12.41
N LEU A 53 -3.28 1.74 -11.54
CA LEU A 53 -1.97 2.27 -11.87
C LEU A 53 -0.89 1.19 -11.70
N GLY A 54 0.08 1.22 -12.60
CA GLY A 54 1.29 0.45 -12.48
C GLY A 54 1.10 -1.06 -12.59
N GLY A 55 1.98 -1.80 -11.90
CA GLY A 55 2.12 -3.25 -12.04
C GLY A 55 3.05 -3.64 -13.18
N TYR A 56 2.91 -4.88 -13.67
CA TYR A 56 3.79 -5.49 -14.66
C TYR A 56 2.98 -6.23 -15.73
N LYS A 57 3.43 -6.10 -16.99
CA LYS A 57 2.90 -6.86 -18.15
C LYS A 57 3.69 -8.14 -18.41
N ALA A 58 4.99 -8.08 -18.16
CA ALA A 58 5.98 -9.15 -18.29
C ALA A 58 6.93 -9.08 -17.08
N ASP A 59 7.70 -10.13 -16.79
CA ASP A 59 8.59 -10.19 -15.62
C ASP A 59 9.60 -9.03 -15.56
N SER A 60 9.97 -8.47 -16.71
CA SER A 60 10.86 -7.32 -16.82
C SER A 60 10.23 -6.13 -17.56
N GLN A 61 8.90 -6.07 -17.62
CA GLN A 61 8.17 -4.97 -18.26
C GLN A 61 7.13 -4.36 -17.33
N LYS A 62 7.45 -3.18 -16.78
CA LYS A 62 6.50 -2.36 -16.02
C LYS A 62 5.33 -1.93 -16.91
N ARG A 63 4.13 -1.85 -16.33
CA ARG A 63 2.94 -1.30 -17.00
C ARG A 63 2.89 0.22 -16.80
N MET A 64 3.21 0.99 -17.83
CA MET A 64 3.23 2.46 -17.72
C MET A 64 1.87 3.13 -17.96
N GLU A 65 0.86 2.38 -18.44
CA GLU A 65 -0.48 2.90 -18.66
C GLU A 65 -1.29 3.07 -17.36
N CYS A 66 -2.29 3.93 -17.44
CA CYS A 66 -3.31 4.13 -16.42
C CYS A 66 -4.67 3.69 -16.97
N SER A 67 -5.50 3.05 -16.15
CA SER A 67 -6.88 2.69 -16.54
C SER A 67 -7.86 3.10 -15.45
N THR A 68 -8.99 3.69 -15.87
CA THR A 68 -10.16 3.87 -15.02
C THR A 68 -11.01 2.61 -15.07
N VAL A 69 -11.55 2.22 -13.92
CA VAL A 69 -12.47 1.11 -13.77
C VAL A 69 -13.76 1.65 -13.18
N ILE A 70 -14.86 1.41 -13.88
CA ILE A 70 -16.20 1.84 -13.48
C ILE A 70 -17.01 0.57 -13.21
N LEU A 71 -17.58 0.47 -12.00
CA LEU A 71 -18.54 -0.58 -11.66
C LEU A 71 -19.92 0.07 -11.53
N ASP A 72 -20.83 -0.30 -12.41
CA ASP A 72 -22.21 0.19 -12.41
C ASP A 72 -23.20 -0.95 -12.70
N GLU A 73 -24.46 -0.60 -12.99
CA GLU A 73 -25.51 -1.55 -13.33
C GLU A 73 -25.22 -2.37 -14.60
N LYS A 74 -24.39 -1.85 -15.51
CA LYS A 74 -23.95 -2.53 -16.74
C LYS A 74 -22.78 -3.49 -16.47
N GLY A 75 -22.25 -3.52 -15.25
CA GLY A 75 -21.15 -4.36 -14.83
C GLY A 75 -19.84 -3.59 -14.68
N ILE A 76 -18.71 -4.29 -14.90
CA ILE A 76 -17.37 -3.71 -14.81
C ILE A 76 -16.89 -3.26 -16.19
N GLN A 77 -16.50 -1.99 -16.29
CA GLN A 77 -15.97 -1.38 -17.50
C GLN A 77 -14.55 -0.88 -17.26
N PHE A 78 -13.67 -1.09 -18.25
CA PHE A 78 -12.29 -0.61 -18.23
C PHE A 78 -12.10 0.45 -19.30
N GLU A 79 -11.61 1.62 -18.90
CA GLU A 79 -11.34 2.74 -19.79
C GLU A 79 -9.87 3.12 -19.70
N THR A 80 -9.23 3.40 -20.84
CA THR A 80 -7.86 3.93 -20.84
C THR A 80 -7.88 5.36 -20.32
N SER A 81 -6.97 5.69 -19.42
CA SER A 81 -6.83 7.03 -18.83
C SER A 81 -5.46 7.61 -19.13
N GLU A 82 -5.36 8.93 -19.08
CA GLU A 82 -4.07 9.60 -19.27
C GLU A 82 -3.10 9.17 -18.16
N PRO A 83 -1.91 8.62 -18.50
CA PRO A 83 -0.93 8.26 -17.50
C PRO A 83 -0.27 9.51 -16.90
N PRO A 84 0.22 9.45 -15.66
CA PRO A 84 1.07 10.49 -15.10
C PRO A 84 2.31 10.75 -15.97
N LYS A 85 2.83 11.98 -15.91
CA LYS A 85 4.13 12.28 -16.51
C LYS A 85 5.24 11.64 -15.69
N TRP A 86 5.71 10.49 -16.15
CA TRP A 86 6.74 9.71 -15.47
C TRP A 86 8.09 10.41 -15.51
N THR A 87 8.74 10.50 -14.35
CA THR A 87 10.10 11.02 -14.23
C THR A 87 11.11 10.04 -14.85
N PRO A 88 12.32 10.51 -15.24
CA PRO A 88 13.37 9.63 -15.70
C PRO A 88 13.68 8.48 -14.73
N ASP A 89 13.66 8.73 -13.42
CA ASP A 89 13.96 7.69 -12.43
C ASP A 89 12.93 6.56 -12.47
N ILE A 90 11.64 6.88 -12.59
CA ILE A 90 10.56 5.88 -12.74
C ILE A 90 10.67 5.15 -14.08
N LEU A 91 10.97 5.88 -15.16
CA LEU A 91 11.09 5.31 -16.50
C LEU A 91 12.24 4.30 -16.59
N HIS A 92 13.41 4.65 -16.07
CA HIS A 92 14.63 3.84 -16.18
C HIS A 92 14.74 2.75 -15.10
N SER A 93 14.06 2.89 -13.96
CA SER A 93 14.07 1.85 -12.93
C SER A 93 13.55 0.51 -13.47
N ARG A 94 14.12 -0.60 -13.04
CA ARG A 94 13.60 -1.92 -13.40
C ARG A 94 12.29 -2.26 -12.69
N THR A 95 12.13 -1.81 -11.45
CA THR A 95 11.01 -2.17 -10.58
C THR A 95 10.39 -0.98 -9.88
N TRP A 96 9.13 -1.15 -9.50
CA TRP A 96 8.41 -0.26 -8.61
C TRP A 96 7.46 -1.04 -7.72
N PHE A 97 7.03 -0.43 -6.64
CA PHE A 97 5.96 -0.94 -5.80
C PHE A 97 5.30 0.23 -5.08
N GLY A 98 4.18 -0.02 -4.42
CA GLY A 98 3.45 1.04 -3.77
C GLY A 98 2.08 0.60 -3.32
N GLY A 99 1.28 1.58 -2.91
CA GLY A 99 -0.07 1.37 -2.42
C GLY A 99 -0.94 2.60 -2.59
N SER A 100 -2.24 2.40 -2.59
CA SER A 100 -3.18 3.50 -2.43
C SER A 100 -3.07 4.03 -1.00
N ILE A 101 -3.10 5.35 -0.87
CA ILE A 101 -3.17 6.03 0.43
C ILE A 101 -4.55 6.64 0.68
N GLY A 102 -5.56 6.26 -0.12
CA GLY A 102 -6.90 6.84 -0.08
C GLY A 102 -7.06 8.02 -1.05
N ASP A 103 -8.31 8.49 -1.19
CA ASP A 103 -8.69 9.75 -1.84
C ASP A 103 -8.07 10.00 -3.22
N GLY A 104 -8.05 8.97 -4.07
CA GLY A 104 -7.48 9.09 -5.41
C GLY A 104 -5.95 9.26 -5.44
N SER A 105 -5.24 8.97 -4.36
CA SER A 105 -3.79 9.07 -4.27
C SER A 105 -3.10 7.72 -4.13
N ILE A 106 -1.88 7.64 -4.69
CA ILE A 106 -1.01 6.46 -4.68
C ILE A 106 0.40 6.90 -4.29
N LEU A 107 0.99 6.21 -3.31
CA LEU A 107 2.41 6.32 -2.99
C LEU A 107 3.18 5.25 -3.77
N LEU A 108 4.18 5.68 -4.54
CA LEU A 108 5.03 4.84 -5.37
C LEU A 108 6.47 4.90 -4.88
N ALA A 109 7.11 3.75 -4.75
CA ALA A 109 8.52 3.61 -4.39
C ALA A 109 9.32 3.05 -5.57
N VAL A 110 10.50 3.62 -5.79
CA VAL A 110 11.44 3.26 -6.86
C VAL A 110 12.83 3.04 -6.26
N PRO A 111 13.46 1.86 -6.43
CA PRO A 111 14.80 1.62 -5.89
C PRO A 111 15.85 2.58 -6.47
N THR A 112 16.81 2.97 -5.64
CA THR A 112 17.97 3.77 -6.04
C THR A 112 19.05 2.87 -6.67
N GLU A 113 18.88 2.51 -7.95
CA GLU A 113 19.87 1.67 -8.63
C GLU A 113 21.19 2.44 -8.91
N GLY A 114 22.34 1.84 -8.57
CA GLY A 114 23.65 2.24 -9.10
C GLY A 114 24.38 3.40 -8.41
N ARG A 115 23.97 3.85 -7.21
CA ARG A 115 24.69 4.89 -6.46
C ARG A 115 25.20 4.39 -5.10
N PRO A 116 26.45 3.92 -5.00
CA PRO A 116 27.01 3.34 -3.76
C PRO A 116 27.16 4.35 -2.59
N ALA A 117 26.88 5.64 -2.81
CA ALA A 117 27.08 6.72 -1.84
C ALA A 117 25.77 7.32 -1.28
N GLN A 118 24.60 6.74 -1.57
CA GLN A 118 23.31 7.24 -1.06
C GLN A 118 22.78 6.31 0.05
N PRO A 119 22.40 6.85 1.22
CA PRO A 119 21.79 6.04 2.28
C PRO A 119 20.35 5.62 1.93
N ASP A 120 19.67 6.40 1.09
CA ASP A 120 18.28 6.16 0.73
C ASP A 120 18.16 5.01 -0.27
N MET A 121 17.47 3.95 0.14
CA MET A 121 17.26 2.75 -0.67
C MET A 121 16.18 2.95 -1.75
N HIS A 122 15.28 3.93 -1.58
CA HIS A 122 14.14 4.18 -2.47
C HIS A 122 13.83 5.67 -2.60
N TYR A 123 13.46 6.10 -3.81
CA TYR A 123 12.75 7.35 -4.05
C TYR A 123 11.25 7.13 -3.93
N PHE A 124 10.55 8.04 -3.26
CA PHE A 124 9.10 8.00 -3.10
C PHE A 124 8.43 9.11 -3.92
N TYR A 125 7.35 8.77 -4.61
CA TYR A 125 6.56 9.66 -5.44
C TYR A 125 5.09 9.55 -5.06
N LEU A 126 4.44 10.70 -4.93
CA LEU A 126 2.99 10.78 -4.76
C LEU A 126 2.34 11.02 -6.12
N VAL A 127 1.44 10.12 -6.51
CA VAL A 127 0.59 10.28 -7.69
C VAL A 127 -0.83 10.54 -7.22
N SER A 128 -1.41 11.68 -7.60
CA SER A 128 -2.78 12.06 -7.24
C SER A 128 -3.65 12.21 -8.48
N PHE A 129 -4.86 11.67 -8.42
CA PHE A 129 -5.87 11.76 -9.45
C PHE A 129 -6.98 12.72 -8.99
N GLN A 130 -7.61 13.42 -9.93
CA GLN A 130 -8.77 14.27 -9.60
C GLN A 130 -9.92 13.39 -9.08
N THR A 131 -10.40 13.70 -7.88
CA THR A 131 -11.55 13.04 -7.26
C THR A 131 -12.85 13.75 -7.64
N GLU A 132 -13.97 13.06 -7.48
CA GLU A 132 -15.30 13.63 -7.77
C GLU A 132 -15.64 14.85 -6.89
N GLU A 133 -15.02 14.96 -5.72
CA GLU A 133 -15.21 16.07 -4.77
C GLU A 133 -14.24 17.24 -5.03
N GLY A 134 -13.04 16.95 -5.57
CA GLY A 134 -11.97 17.93 -5.84
C GLY A 134 -12.10 18.72 -7.15
N GLY A 135 -13.19 18.54 -7.91
CA GLY A 135 -13.47 19.28 -9.15
C GLY A 135 -13.84 20.75 -8.94
N LYS A 136 -14.00 21.22 -7.69
CA LYS A 136 -13.92 22.63 -7.35
C LYS A 136 -12.47 22.92 -7.00
N ALA A 137 -11.76 23.55 -7.92
CA ALA A 137 -10.40 24.02 -7.71
C ALA A 137 -10.30 24.84 -6.42
N GLU A 138 -9.83 24.23 -5.34
CA GLU A 138 -8.96 24.95 -4.42
C GLU A 138 -7.59 24.95 -5.07
N GLU A 139 -7.32 26.05 -5.77
CA GLU A 139 -5.98 26.58 -5.93
C GLU A 139 -5.45 26.91 -4.53
N GLY A 140 -5.15 25.84 -3.79
CA GLY A 140 -4.58 25.85 -2.46
C GLY A 140 -3.16 26.35 -2.58
N THR A 141 -3.03 27.66 -2.58
CA THR A 141 -1.81 28.40 -2.28
C THR A 141 -1.10 27.65 -1.16
N MET A 142 0.08 27.10 -1.44
CA MET A 142 0.95 26.50 -0.44
C MET A 142 1.44 27.64 0.45
N GLY A 143 0.59 28.04 1.40
CA GLY A 143 0.89 29.01 2.43
C GLY A 143 1.83 28.37 3.42
N CYS A 144 3.13 28.55 3.23
CA CYS A 144 4.14 28.32 4.25
C CYS A 144 3.91 29.32 5.40
N SER A 145 2.92 29.07 6.25
CA SER A 145 2.75 29.78 7.51
C SER A 145 3.62 29.10 8.56
N GLN A 146 4.89 29.47 8.62
CA GLN A 146 5.65 29.38 9.86
C GLN A 146 5.46 30.71 10.58
N GLU A 147 4.56 30.73 11.57
CA GLU A 147 4.54 31.76 12.60
C GLU A 147 5.58 31.37 13.64
N SER A 148 6.59 32.22 13.83
CA SER A 148 7.59 32.07 14.87
C SER A 148 7.02 32.55 16.21
N THR A 149 6.87 31.64 17.16
CA THR A 149 6.82 31.99 18.58
C THR A 149 7.79 31.10 19.34
N ASP A 150 8.98 31.65 19.59
CA ASP A 150 9.82 31.22 20.70
C ASP A 150 9.07 31.56 22.00
N TYR A 151 8.91 30.61 22.91
CA TYR A 151 9.41 30.71 24.29
C TYR A 151 9.26 29.37 25.03
N ASP A 152 10.40 28.96 25.54
CA ASP A 152 10.74 27.84 26.40
C ASP A 152 9.99 27.89 27.75
N ASP A 153 9.52 26.74 28.24
CA ASP A 153 9.68 26.25 29.63
C ASP A 153 8.71 25.08 29.85
N SER A 154 9.24 23.85 29.87
CA SER A 154 8.51 22.69 30.37
C SER A 154 9.47 21.86 31.21
N THR A 155 9.16 21.77 32.50
CA THR A 155 9.91 20.99 33.49
C THR A 155 9.92 19.50 33.12
N PRO A 156 10.98 18.74 33.48
CA PRO A 156 11.04 17.33 33.11
C PRO A 156 9.95 16.54 33.85
N LEU A 157 9.22 15.70 33.12
CA LEU A 157 8.39 14.64 33.68
C LEU A 157 9.33 13.52 34.15
N GLU A 158 9.62 13.47 35.45
CA GLU A 158 10.15 12.26 36.09
C GLU A 158 9.03 11.22 36.14
N ASP A 159 9.07 10.27 35.23
CA ASP A 159 8.22 9.09 35.27
C ASP A 159 9.12 7.86 35.16
N SER A 160 9.06 7.00 36.18
CA SER A 160 9.36 5.54 36.18
C SER A 160 9.67 5.07 37.62
N GLU A 161 8.64 4.64 38.36
CA GLU A 161 8.83 3.77 39.53
C GLU A 161 9.04 2.32 39.05
N GLU A 162 10.21 1.75 39.33
CA GLU A 162 10.51 0.35 39.02
C GLU A 162 9.82 -0.59 40.03
N LEU A 163 8.92 -1.44 39.56
CA LEU A 163 8.30 -2.50 40.37
C LEU A 163 9.27 -3.69 40.51
N TYR A 164 9.93 -3.80 41.66
CA TYR A 164 10.65 -5.01 42.06
C TYR A 164 9.67 -6.06 42.54
N PHE A 165 9.48 -7.12 41.75
CA PHE A 165 8.79 -8.32 42.22
C PHE A 165 9.70 -9.08 43.19
N GLY A 166 9.46 -8.90 44.48
CA GLY A 166 10.01 -9.79 45.51
C GLY A 166 9.56 -11.22 45.24
N ARG A 167 10.51 -12.12 45.00
CA ARG A 167 10.29 -13.56 45.05
C ARG A 167 10.94 -14.11 46.30
N GLU A 168 10.12 -14.48 47.26
CA GLU A 168 10.39 -15.47 48.30
C GLU A 168 9.10 -16.31 48.42
N PRO A 169 9.11 -17.55 48.94
CA PRO A 169 10.22 -18.37 49.42
C PRO A 169 10.15 -19.84 48.89
N HIS A 170 11.20 -20.64 49.10
CA HIS A 170 11.19 -22.12 49.01
C HIS A 170 11.26 -22.80 47.61
N GLU A 171 12.30 -22.55 46.82
CA GLU A 171 12.81 -23.54 45.85
C GLU A 171 14.34 -23.29 45.82
N LEU A 172 15.17 -24.03 46.56
CA LEU A 172 15.66 -25.35 46.18
C LEU A 172 16.14 -26.06 47.47
N GLU A 173 15.39 -27.04 47.94
CA GLU A 173 15.96 -28.14 48.74
C GLU A 173 16.48 -29.23 47.79
N ASP A 174 17.46 -29.97 48.32
CA ASP A 174 18.15 -31.15 47.81
C ASP A 174 19.45 -30.84 47.02
N SER A 175 20.67 -31.22 47.45
CA SER A 175 21.04 -32.47 48.14
C SER A 175 22.40 -32.47 48.85
N SER A 176 22.45 -33.32 49.88
CA SER A 176 23.58 -34.07 50.46
C SER A 176 24.41 -33.45 51.60
N GLU A 177 24.03 -33.87 52.81
CA GLU A 177 24.91 -34.04 53.96
C GLU A 177 25.87 -35.22 53.76
N GLY A 178 27.08 -35.09 54.28
CA GLY A 178 28.06 -36.17 54.46
C GLY A 178 29.15 -35.71 55.42
N GLU A 179 29.00 -36.06 56.69
CA GLU A 179 30.00 -35.86 57.77
C GLU A 179 31.26 -36.70 57.57
N GLY A 180 32.38 -36.24 58.14
CA GLY A 180 33.39 -37.12 58.76
C GLY A 180 34.84 -36.94 58.30
N ASP A 181 35.60 -36.07 58.98
CA ASP A 181 36.80 -36.40 59.77
C ASP A 181 37.29 -35.19 60.59
#